data_AF-A0A3D5GR65-F1
#
_entry.id   AF-A0A3D5GR65-F1
#
_cell.length_a   1.000
_cell.length_b   1.000
_cell.length_c   1.000
_cell.angle_alpha   90.00
_cell.angle_beta   90.00
_cell.angle_gamma   90.00
#
_symmetry.space_group_name_H-M   'P 1'
#
loop_
_entity.id
_entity.type
_entity.pdbx_description
1 polymer ?
#
loop_
_entity_poly.entity_id
_entity_poly.type
_entity_poly.pdbx_seq_one_letter_code
_entity_poly.pdbx_strand_id
1 'polypeptide(L)' 'MSEFPNRANVVVIGAGIVGSCLVGHLSRLGWTDIVLLDKGPLPNPGGSTGHASNFIFPVDHNKEMALL' A
#
# COMPACT_ATOMS: atom_id res chain seq x y z
N MET A 1 -12.10 7.69 -18.18
CA MET A 1 -11.92 7.30 -16.77
C MET A 1 -12.67 6.00 -16.57
N SER A 2 -12.11 5.00 -15.89
CA SER A 2 -12.85 3.79 -15.55
C SER A 2 -14.00 4.15 -14.61
N GLU A 3 -15.16 3.54 -14.80
CA GLU A 3 -16.30 3.69 -13.89
C GLU A 3 -15.89 3.24 -12.47
N PHE A 4 -16.39 3.94 -11.45
CA PHE A 4 -16.12 3.55 -10.08
C PHE A 4 -16.91 2.26 -9.76
N PRO A 5 -16.25 1.17 -9.34
CA PRO A 5 -16.93 -0.10 -9.17
C PRO A 5 -17.92 -0.05 -8.00
N ASN A 6 -19.13 -0.57 -8.20
CA ASN A 6 -20.15 -0.69 -7.15
C ASN A 6 -19.88 -1.83 -6.16
N ARG A 7 -18.93 -2.71 -6.48
CA ARG A 7 -18.55 -3.86 -5.66
C ARG A 7 -17.08 -4.21 -5.89
N ALA A 8 -16.40 -4.66 -4.83
CA ALA A 8 -15.02 -5.14 -4.89
C ALA A 8 -14.86 -6.30 -3.91
N ASN A 9 -13.94 -7.22 -4.18
CA ASN A 9 -13.59 -8.29 -3.23
C ASN A 9 -12.71 -7.72 -2.10
N VAL A 10 -11.86 -6.74 -2.42
CA VAL A 10 -10.98 -6.07 -1.47
C VAL A 10 -10.97 -4.57 -1.74
N VAL A 11 -11.12 -3.79 -0.68
CA VAL A 11 -10.92 -2.33 -0.71
C VAL A 11 -9.77 -1.97 0.21
N VAL A 12 -8.73 -1.35 -0.35
CA VAL A 12 -7.57 -0.84 0.38
C VAL A 12 -7.68 0.68 0.45
N ILE A 13 -7.72 1.21 1.67
CA ILE A 13 -7.85 2.65 1.94
C ILE A 13 -6.48 3.20 2.31
N GLY A 14 -5.95 4.10 1.48
CA GLY A 14 -4.64 4.72 1.62
C GLY A 14 -3.63 4.20 0.59
N ALA A 15 -3.28 5.02 -0.39
CA ALA A 15 -2.30 4.76 -1.45
C ALA A 15 -0.87 5.21 -1.06
N GLY A 16 -0.56 5.21 0.24
CA GLY A 16 0.83 5.30 0.71
C GLY A 16 1.63 4.02 0.41
N ILE A 17 2.86 3.95 0.94
CA ILE A 17 3.76 2.81 0.68
C ILE A 17 3.13 1.47 1.07
N VAL A 18 2.49 1.41 2.25
CA VAL A 18 1.88 0.17 2.77
C VAL A 18 0.74 -0.31 1.87
N GLY A 19 -0.23 0.55 1.56
CA GLY A 19 -1.38 0.16 0.74
C GLY A 19 -1.00 -0.19 -0.70
N SER A 20 -0.08 0.58 -1.30
CA SER A 20 0.42 0.31 -2.64
C SER A 20 1.19 -1.02 -2.72
N CYS A 21 2.05 -1.31 -1.74
CA CYS A 21 2.75 -2.59 -1.65
C CYS A 21 1.77 -3.75 -1.45
N LEU A 22 0.81 -3.61 -0.54
CA LEU A 22 -0.20 -4.65 -0.28
C LEU A 22 -0.95 -5.02 -1.56
N VAL A 23 -1.49 -4.03 -2.29
CA VAL A 23 -2.20 -4.28 -3.55
C VAL A 23 -1.27 -4.92 -4.58
N GLY A 24 -0.03 -4.44 -4.72
CA GLY A 24 0.95 -5.05 -5.62
C GLY A 24 1.25 -6.51 -5.29
N HIS A 25 1.36 -6.87 -4.01
CA HIS A 25 1.59 -8.26 -3.58
C HIS A 25 0.34 -9.13 -3.77
N LEU A 26 -0.85 -8.65 -3.42
CA LEU A 26 -2.10 -9.38 -3.64
C LEU A 26 -2.32 -9.67 -5.13
N SER A 27 -2.13 -8.68 -6.00
CA SER A 27 -2.23 -8.85 -7.45
C SER A 27 -1.24 -9.90 -7.98
N ARG A 28 0.00 -9.94 -7.46
CA ARG A 28 0.99 -10.97 -7.81
C ARG A 28 0.60 -12.37 -7.34
N LEU A 29 -0.14 -12.48 -6.25
CA LEU A 29 -0.71 -13.74 -5.75
C LEU A 29 -1.99 -14.15 -6.51
N GLY A 30 -2.38 -13.41 -7.56
CA GLY A 30 -3.52 -13.73 -8.41
C GLY A 30 -4.86 -13.20 -7.90
N TRP A 31 -4.86 -12.35 -6.87
CA TRP A 31 -6.09 -11.71 -6.42
C TRP A 31 -6.57 -10.68 -7.44
N THR A 32 -7.88 -10.69 -7.72
CA THR A 32 -8.56 -9.76 -8.63
C THR A 32 -9.61 -8.94 -7.88
N ASP A 33 -10.19 -7.94 -8.55
CA ASP A 33 -11.26 -7.08 -8.02
C ASP A 33 -10.85 -6.32 -6.74
N ILE A 34 -9.65 -5.74 -6.80
CA ILE A 34 -9.07 -4.92 -5.74
C ILE A 34 -9.22 -3.44 -6.09
N VAL A 35 -9.76 -2.66 -5.15
CA VAL A 35 -9.83 -1.20 -5.26
C VAL A 35 -8.84 -0.58 -4.30
N LEU A 36 -7.90 0.20 -4.83
CA LEU A 36 -7.03 1.09 -4.05
C LEU A 36 -7.55 2.52 -4.17
N LEU A 37 -7.87 3.15 -3.05
CA LEU A 37 -8.36 4.53 -3.02
C LEU A 37 -7.64 5.36 -1.97
N ASP A 38 -7.53 6.66 -2.22
CA ASP A 38 -6.94 7.63 -1.31
C ASP A 38 -7.76 8.94 -1.34
N LYS A 39 -7.65 9.73 -0.28
CA LYS A 39 -8.21 11.09 -0.22
C LYS A 39 -7.42 12.05 -1.12
N GLY A 40 -6.10 11.86 -1.22
CA GLY A 40 -5.22 12.71 -2.00
C GLY A 40 -5.17 12.35 -3.49
N PRO A 41 -4.60 13.25 -4.32
CA PRO A 41 -4.46 12.98 -5.75
C PRO A 41 -3.40 11.89 -5.99
N LEU A 42 -3.67 10.96 -6.91
CA LEU A 42 -2.64 10.03 -7.38
C LEU A 42 -1.76 10.70 -8.46
N PRO A 43 -0.45 10.39 -8.54
CA PRO A 43 0.28 9.39 -7.75
C PRO A 43 0.89 9.92 -6.44
N ASN A 44 0.62 11.16 -6.04
CA ASN A 44 1.16 11.77 -4.82
C ASN A 44 0.04 12.10 -3.81
N PRO A 45 -0.39 11.12 -2.99
CA PRO A 45 -1.55 11.29 -2.12
C PRO A 45 -1.31 12.26 -0.94
N GLY A 46 -0.07 12.71 -0.73
CA GLY A 46 0.28 13.69 0.31
C GLY A 46 0.36 13.14 1.73
N GLY A 47 0.26 11.82 1.93
CA GLY A 47 0.49 11.16 3.22
C GLY A 47 1.98 11.07 3.60
N SER A 48 2.28 10.42 4.74
CA SER A 48 3.64 10.37 5.30
C SER A 48 4.70 9.77 4.36
N THR A 49 4.31 8.87 3.47
CA THR A 49 5.19 8.33 2.43
C THR A 49 5.80 9.42 1.54
N GLY A 50 5.05 10.48 1.22
CA GLY A 50 5.50 11.52 0.29
C GLY A 50 6.60 12.43 0.85
N HIS A 51 6.86 12.39 2.16
CA HIS A 51 7.84 13.24 2.85
C HIS A 51 8.79 12.47 3.77
N ALA A 52 8.78 11.14 3.74
CA ALA A 52 9.70 10.33 4.53
C ALA A 52 11.14 10.44 4.00
N SER A 53 12.13 10.45 4.89
CA SER A 53 13.56 10.54 4.52
C SER A 53 14.17 9.23 3.99
N ASN A 54 13.39 8.14 3.97
CA ASN A 54 13.74 6.84 3.38
C ASN A 54 14.98 6.12 3.95
N PHE A 55 15.37 6.41 5.20
CA PHE A 55 16.37 5.58 5.88
C PHE A 55 15.81 4.20 6.22
N ILE A 56 16.59 3.15 5.98
CA ILE A 56 16.23 1.77 6.26
C ILE A 56 17.31 1.17 7.15
N PHE A 57 16.92 0.76 8.35
CA PHE A 57 17.78 0.08 9.31
C PHE A 57 17.26 -1.35 9.49
N PRO A 58 17.93 -2.37 8.94
CA PRO A 58 17.46 -3.75 9.03
C PRO A 58 17.57 -4.36 10.44
N VAL A 59 18.36 -3.75 11.32
CA VAL A 59 18.58 -4.22 12.69
C VAL A 59 17.56 -3.56 13.61
N ASP A 60 16.77 -4.37 14.30
CA ASP A 60 15.79 -3.95 15.30
C ASP A 60 15.85 -4.89 16.52
N HIS A 61 15.15 -4.55 17.60
CA HIS A 61 15.05 -5.40 18.80
C HIS A 61 13.90 -6.42 18.70
N ASN A 62 12.98 -6.22 17.75
CA ASN A 62 11.82 -7.09 17.59
C ASN A 62 12.18 -8.39 16.84
N LYS A 63 11.48 -9.48 17.20
CA LYS A 63 11.73 -10.83 16.64
C LYS A 63 11.42 -10.94 15.15
N GLU A 64 10.42 -10.22 14.66
CA GLU A 64 9.98 -10.34 13.25
C GLU A 64 10.97 -9.71 12.27
N MET A 65 11.75 -8.73 12.73
CA MET A 65 12.77 -8.04 11.95
C MET A 65 14.19 -8.55 12.26
N ALA A 66 14.44 -9.04 13.49
CA ALA A 66 15.68 -9.68 13.87
C ALA A 66 15.64 -11.16 13.47
N LEU A 67 16.31 -11.51 12.35
CA LEU A 67 16.50 -12.88 11.90
C LEU A 67 17.19 -13.70 13.03
N LEU A 68 16.42 -14.49 13.78
CA LEU A 68 16.93 -15.51 14.72
C LEU A 68 16.82 -16.89 14.08
#